data_AF-A0A3D8YDR4-F1
#
_entry.id   AF-A0A3D8YDR4-F1
#
_cell.length_a   1.000
_cell.length_b   1.000
_cell.length_c   1.000
_cell.angle_alpha   90.00
_cell.angle_beta   90.00
_cell.angle_gamma   90.00
#
_symmetry.space_group_name_H-M   'P 1'
#
loop_
_entity.id
_entity.type
_entity.pdbx_description
1 polymer ?
#
loop_
_entity_poly.entity_id
_entity_poly.type
_entity_poly.pdbx_seq_one_letter_code
_entity_poly.pdbx_strand_id
1 'polypeptide(L)' 'MAYLLDTHIVLWALGEENRLSPSIRDIISNADSACFVSTASLFEIAIKKKIGKLELANR' A
#
# COMPACT_ATOMS: atom_id res chain seq x y z
N MET A 1 4.88 -17.11 3.72
CA MET A 1 4.17 -16.55 4.90
C MET A 1 3.13 -15.55 4.39
N ALA A 2 2.00 -15.35 5.07
CA ALA A 2 0.97 -14.40 4.64
C ALA A 2 1.07 -13.08 5.43
N TYR A 3 0.95 -11.96 4.72
CA TYR A 3 1.01 -10.60 5.27
C TYR A 3 -0.24 -9.82 4.84
N LEU A 4 -0.87 -9.14 5.79
CA LEU A 4 -1.91 -8.16 5.49
C LEU A 4 -1.28 -6.78 5.50
N LEU A 5 -1.31 -6.09 4.37
CA LEU A 5 -0.71 -4.77 4.21
C LEU A 5 -1.64 -3.69 4.75
N ASP A 6 -1.08 -2.76 5.51
CA ASP A 6 -1.77 -1.54 5.92
C ASP A 6 -1.97 -0.60 4.72
N THR A 7 -2.98 0.26 4.81
CA THR A 7 -3.29 1.32 3.84
C THR A 7 -2.05 2.13 3.44
N HIS A 8 -1.20 2.54 4.39
CA HIS A 8 -0.04 3.38 4.08
C HIS A 8 1.06 2.64 3.31
N ILE A 9 1.26 1.35 3.58
CA ILE A 9 2.24 0.50 2.86
C ILE A 9 1.81 0.35 1.40
N VAL A 10 0.52 0.12 1.16
CA VAL A 10 -0.04 0.04 -0.20
C VAL A 10 0.18 1.35 -0.96
N LEU A 11 -0.07 2.49 -0.32
CA LEU A 11 0.13 3.80 -0.94
C LEU A 11 1.60 4.05 -1.29
N TRP A 12 2.52 3.71 -0.39
CA TRP A 12 3.95 3.87 -0.66
C TRP A 12 4.45 2.91 -1.75
N ALA A 13 3.97 1.66 -1.76
CA ALA A 13 4.31 0.71 -2.82
C ALA A 13 3.87 1.17 -4.22
N LEU A 14 2.78 1.93 -4.32
CA LEU A 14 2.24 2.37 -5.62
C LEU A 14 2.95 3.61 -6.21
N GLY A 15 3.65 4.41 -5.42
CA GLY A 15 4.19 5.68 -5.92
C GLY A 15 5.35 6.29 -5.14
N GLU A 16 5.65 5.80 -3.94
CA GLU A 16 6.66 6.33 -3.03
C GLU A 16 7.51 5.21 -2.43
N GLU A 17 8.00 4.28 -3.26
CA GLU A 17 8.75 3.10 -2.80
C GLU A 17 9.93 3.48 -1.89
N ASN A 18 10.52 4.66 -2.10
CA ASN A 18 11.57 5.27 -1.26
C ASN A 18 11.21 5.35 0.23
N ARG A 19 9.93 5.42 0.59
CA ARG A 19 9.45 5.43 1.98
C ARG A 19 9.31 4.05 2.61
N LEU A 20 9.31 2.98 1.81
CA LEU A 20 9.30 1.62 2.33
C LEU A 20 10.68 1.26 2.88
N SER A 21 10.70 0.65 4.08
CA SER A 21 11.92 0.07 4.63
C SER A 21 12.44 -1.07 3.73
N PRO A 22 13.75 -1.35 3.72
CA PRO A 22 14.31 -2.44 2.94
C PRO A 22 13.62 -3.78 3.22
N SER A 23 13.35 -4.08 4.49
CA SER A 23 12.64 -5.30 4.90
C SER A 23 11.24 -5.45 4.31
N ILE A 24 10.48 -4.35 4.20
CA ILE A 24 9.13 -4.40 3.63
C ILE A 24 9.20 -4.57 2.11
N ARG A 25 10.17 -3.93 1.45
CA ARG A 25 10.39 -4.15 0.01
C ARG A 25 10.76 -5.59 -0.30
N ASP A 26 11.61 -6.19 0.52
CA ASP A 26 11.98 -7.60 0.39
C ASP A 26 10.77 -8.51 0.57
N ILE A 27 9.89 -8.22 1.54
CA ILE A 27 8.64 -8.97 1.74
C ILE A 27 7.70 -8.84 0.54
N ILE A 28 7.46 -7.62 0.05
CA ILE A 28 6.53 -7.36 -1.07
C ILE A 28 7.08 -7.95 -2.39
N SER A 29 8.39 -7.95 -2.58
CA SER A 29 9.05 -8.45 -3.80
C SER A 29 9.27 -9.96 -3.80
N ASN A 30 9.12 -10.61 -2.64
CA ASN A 30 9.34 -12.05 -2.51
C ASN A 30 8.10 -12.84 -2.92
N ALA A 31 8.25 -13.70 -3.93
CA ALA A 31 7.17 -14.55 -4.45
C ALA A 31 6.60 -15.57 -3.43
N ASP A 32 7.38 -15.93 -2.40
CA ASP A 32 6.94 -16.84 -1.32
C ASP A 32 6.15 -16.12 -0.20
N SER A 33 6.09 -14.79 -0.27
CA SER A 33 5.33 -13.94 0.66
C SER A 33 3.99 -13.55 0.05
N ALA A 34 2.91 -14.18 0.53
CA ALA A 34 1.57 -13.82 0.09
C ALA A 34 1.15 -12.49 0.75
N CYS A 35 1.05 -11.42 -0.05
CA CYS A 35 0.61 -10.11 0.42
C CYS A 35 -0.87 -9.89 0.08
N PHE A 36 -1.67 -9.56 1.10
CA PHE A 36 -3.09 -9.27 0.99
C PHE A 36 -3.38 -7.82 1.32
N VAL A 37 -4.45 -7.28 0.74
CA VAL A 37 -4.97 -5.94 1.06
C VAL A 37 -6.44 -6.09 1.45
N SER A 38 -6.84 -5.43 2.53
CA SER A 38 -8.24 -5.40 2.95
C SER A 38 -9.07 -4.55 2.00
N THR A 39 -10.29 -5.00 1.68
CA THR A 39 -11.27 -4.19 0.94
C THR A 39 -11.63 -2.90 1.68
N ALA A 40 -11.58 -2.91 3.02
CA ALA A 40 -11.81 -1.71 3.83
C ALA A 40 -10.75 -0.63 3.58
N SER A 41 -9.47 -1.03 3.41
CA SER A 41 -8.38 -0.10 3.07
C SER A 41 -8.62 0.58 1.72
N LEU A 42 -9.16 -0.14 0.74
CA LEU A 42 -9.52 0.44 -0.55
C LEU A 42 -10.65 1.48 -0.42
N PHE A 43 -11.67 1.19 0.39
CA PHE A 43 -12.73 2.16 0.66
C PHE A 43 -12.21 3.40 1.38
N GLU A 44 -11.33 3.23 2.37
CA GLU A 44 -10.69 4.34 3.06
C GLU A 44 -9.90 5.24 2.09
N ILE A 45 -9.10 4.66 1.20
CA ILE A 45 -8.36 5.38 0.15
C ILE A 45 -9.34 6.14 -0.75
N ALA A 46 -10.39 5.48 -1.24
CA ALA A 46 -11.37 6.09 -2.13
C ALA A 46 -12.10 7.27 -1.46
N ILE A 47 -12.50 7.11 -0.20
CA ILE A 47 -13.15 8.17 0.58
C ILE A 47 -12.19 9.32 0.78
N LYS A 48 -10.95 9.06 1.25
CA LYS A 48 -9.94 10.10 1.49
C LYS A 48 -9.58 10.87 0.21
N LYS A 49 -9.49 10.18 -0.93
CA LYS A 49 -9.29 10.80 -2.25
C LYS A 49 -10.48 11.70 -2.60
N LYS A 50 -11.71 11.21 -2.44
CA LYS A 50 -12.94 11.95 -2.77
C LYS A 50 -13.07 13.25 -1.95
N ILE A 51 -12.66 13.24 -0.69
CA ILE A 51 -12.74 14.43 0.19
C ILE A 51 -11.47 15.31 0.15
N GLY A 52 -10.53 15.04 -0.77
CA GLY A 52 -9.31 15.83 -0.92
C GLY A 52 -8.31 15.67 0.22
N LYS A 53 -8.45 14.64 1.07
CA LYS A 53 -7.50 14.34 2.17
C LYS A 53 -6.35 13.44 1.74
N LEU A 54 -6.40 12.90 0.53
CA LEU A 54 -5.35 12.05 -0.03
C LEU A 54 -5.19 12.40 -1.51
N GLU A 55 -4.02 12.90 -1.87
CA GLU A 55 -3.61 13.01 -3.26
C GLU A 55 -2.86 11.74 -3.66
N LEU A 56 -3.27 11.13 -4.76
CA LEU A 56 -2.55 10.03 -5.37
C LEU A 56 -1.77 10.62 -6.55
N ALA A 57 -0.50 10.28 -6.67
CA ALA A 57 0.30 10.67 -7.83
C ALA A 57 -0.41 10.17 -9.10
N ASN A 58 -0.86 11.09 -9.95
CA ASN A 58 -1.35 10.76 -11.29
C ASN A 58 -0.12 10.38 -12.12
N ARG A 59 0.16 9.09 -12.24
CA ARG A 59 1.10 8.56 -13.24
C ARG A 59 0.34 8.15 -14.49
#